data_AF-I4ESD2-F1
#
_entry.id   AF-I4ESD2-F1
#
_cell.length_a   1.000
_cell.length_b   1.000
_cell.length_c   1.000
_cell.angle_alpha   90.00
_cell.angle_beta   90.00
_cell.angle_gamma   90.00
#
_symmetry.space_group_name_H-M   'P 1'
#
loop_
_entity.id
_entity.type
_entity.pdbx_description
1 polymer ?
#
loop_
_entity_poly.entity_id
_entity_poly.type
_entity_poly.pdbx_seq_one_letter_code
_entity_poly.pdbx_strand_id
1 'polypeptide(L)'
;MADLDRALQPLRAAPGAPRWTPPSRWHLTLLFLGDVPAHLLGPLTTAVASAVAGTPPLVLQLAGAGRFGSSRRPAVCWAGLTGDVAGLTGLAGRLTAAAGRSGCRWRTGRSGRT
;
A
#
# COMPACT_ATOMS: atom_id res chain seq x y z
N MET A 1 2.27 4.99 17.38
CA MET A 1 1.06 5.49 16.68
C MET A 1 0.50 6.78 17.27
N ALA A 2 0.54 6.99 18.59
CA ALA A 2 0.02 8.21 19.22
C ALA A 2 0.61 9.52 18.65
N ASP A 3 1.89 9.51 18.27
CA ASP A 3 2.53 10.70 17.70
C ASP A 3 1.99 11.10 16.33
N LEU A 4 1.68 10.11 15.49
CA LEU A 4 1.06 10.34 14.19
C LEU A 4 -0.39 10.81 14.36
N ASP A 5 -1.13 10.23 15.30
CA ASP A 5 -2.50 10.65 15.59
C ASP A 5 -2.56 12.12 16.03
N ARG A 6 -1.64 12.51 16.91
CA ARG A 6 -1.45 13.89 17.36
C ARG A 6 -1.06 14.82 16.21
N ALA A 7 -0.10 14.42 15.38
CA ALA A 7 0.36 15.22 14.25
C ALA A 7 -0.74 15.47 13.21
N LEU A 8 -1.67 14.52 13.03
CA LEU A 8 -2.77 14.62 12.07
C LEU A 8 -4.02 15.32 12.64
N GLN A 9 -4.08 15.57 13.96
CA GLN A 9 -5.24 16.16 14.62
C GLN A 9 -5.68 17.51 13.99
N PRO A 10 -4.77 18.46 13.66
CA PRO A 10 -5.17 19.71 13.03
C PRO A 10 -5.82 19.52 11.65
N LEU A 11 -5.34 18.53 10.87
CA LEU A 11 -5.89 18.22 9.55
C LEU A 11 -7.24 17.50 9.64
N ARG A 12 -7.48 16.73 10.71
CA ARG A 12 -8.77 16.10 10.99
C ARG A 12 -9.84 17.10 11.43
N ALA A 13 -9.42 18.15 12.13
CA ALA A 13 -10.31 19.21 12.63
C ALA A 13 -10.56 20.34 11.62
N ALA A 14 -9.82 20.37 10.50
CA ALA A 14 -9.92 21.45 9.51
C ALA A 14 -11.31 21.49 8.83
N PRO A 15 -11.87 22.67 8.56
CA PRO A 15 -13.06 22.80 7.73
C PRO A 15 -12.88 22.13 6.36
N GLY A 16 -13.81 21.27 5.96
CA GLY A 16 -13.67 20.48 4.74
C GLY A 16 -12.66 19.33 4.84
N ALA A 17 -12.34 18.87 6.06
CA ALA A 17 -11.45 17.73 6.28
C ALA A 17 -11.81 16.53 5.41
N PRO A 18 -10.81 15.84 4.84
CA PRO A 18 -11.06 14.65 4.04
C PRO A 18 -11.63 13.53 4.91
N ARG A 19 -12.26 12.55 4.28
CA ARG A 19 -12.62 11.32 4.98
C ARG A 19 -11.35 10.58 5.39
N TRP A 20 -11.15 10.39 6.69
CA TRP A 20 -10.01 9.67 7.22
C TRP A 20 -10.29 8.17 7.31
N THR A 21 -9.31 7.36 6.91
CA THR A 21 -9.30 5.92 7.19
C THR A 21 -8.95 5.71 8.66
N PRO A 22 -9.74 4.93 9.44
CA PRO A 22 -9.43 4.68 10.83
C PRO A 22 -8.09 3.95 10.97
N PRO A 23 -7.32 4.17 12.05
CA PRO A 23 -6.00 3.55 12.24
C PRO A 23 -6.00 2.03 12.15
N SER A 24 -7.08 1.37 12.58
CA SER A 24 -7.25 -0.09 12.49
C SER A 24 -7.29 -0.63 11.06
N ARG A 25 -7.47 0.23 10.06
CA ARG A 25 -7.47 -0.12 8.63
C ARG A 25 -6.21 0.33 7.90
N TRP A 26 -5.23 0.92 8.60
CA TRP A 26 -3.98 1.30 7.96
C TRP A 26 -3.17 0.07 7.58
N HIS A 27 -2.80 0.02 6.31
CA HIS A 27 -1.96 -1.01 5.74
C HIS A 27 -1.12 -0.39 4.61
N LEU A 28 0.01 -1.01 4.31
CA LEU A 28 0.81 -0.68 3.14
C LEU A 28 0.43 -1.63 2.02
N THR A 29 -0.11 -1.09 0.93
CA THR A 29 -0.43 -1.91 -0.25
C THR A 29 0.86 -2.23 -1.00
N LEU A 30 1.23 -3.50 -1.06
CA LEU A 30 2.41 -3.97 -1.79
C LEU A 30 2.09 -4.45 -3.21
N LEU A 31 0.84 -4.82 -3.46
CA LEU A 31 0.41 -5.41 -4.72
C LEU A 31 -1.09 -5.21 -4.94
N PHE A 32 -1.46 -4.70 -6.11
CA PHE A 32 -2.86 -4.59 -6.54
C PHE A 32 -3.19 -5.73 -7.51
N LEU A 33 -4.00 -6.68 -7.06
CA LEU A 33 -4.31 -7.90 -7.84
C LEU A 33 -5.51 -7.72 -8.79
N GLY A 34 -6.36 -6.73 -8.56
CA GLY A 34 -7.63 -6.59 -9.29
C GLY A 34 -8.58 -7.76 -8.98
N ASP A 35 -9.40 -8.13 -9.97
CA ASP A 35 -10.29 -9.28 -9.86
C ASP A 35 -9.51 -10.59 -10.02
N VAL A 36 -9.56 -11.42 -8.99
CA VAL A 36 -8.93 -12.75 -8.98
C VAL A 36 -10.03 -13.81 -9.08
N PRO A 37 -10.03 -14.66 -10.13
CA PRO A 37 -10.95 -15.80 -10.22
C PRO A 37 -10.87 -16.69 -8.99
N ALA A 38 -12.02 -17.13 -8.48
CA ALA A 38 -12.10 -17.88 -7.22
C ALA A 38 -11.20 -19.13 -7.19
N HIS A 39 -11.08 -19.84 -8.31
CA HIS A 39 -10.23 -21.03 -8.44
C HIS A 39 -8.72 -20.73 -8.31
N LEU A 40 -8.29 -19.47 -8.46
CA LEU A 40 -6.90 -19.06 -8.28
C LEU A 40 -6.58 -18.61 -6.85
N LEU A 41 -7.58 -18.42 -5.97
CA LEU A 41 -7.36 -17.90 -4.62
C LEU A 41 -6.50 -18.84 -3.77
N GLY A 42 -6.72 -20.15 -3.84
CA GLY A 42 -5.93 -21.15 -3.13
C GLY A 42 -4.45 -21.12 -3.56
N PRO A 43 -4.15 -21.37 -4.85
CA PRO A 43 -2.79 -21.29 -5.38
C PRO A 43 -2.09 -19.96 -5.10
N LEU A 44 -2.80 -18.84 -5.25
CA LEU A 44 -2.27 -17.50 -4.97
C LEU A 44 -1.90 -17.34 -3.49
N THR A 45 -2.77 -17.77 -2.58
CA THR A 45 -2.52 -17.66 -1.14
C THR A 45 -1.29 -18.47 -0.73
N THR A 46 -1.15 -19.69 -1.26
CA THR A 46 0.05 -20.52 -1.04
C THR A 46 1.31 -19.85 -1.57
N ALA A 47 1.27 -19.34 -2.81
CA ALA A 47 2.41 -18.68 -3.43
C ALA A 47 2.83 -17.40 -2.68
N VAL A 48 1.87 -16.60 -2.22
CA VAL A 48 2.09 -15.41 -1.39
C VAL A 48 2.68 -15.79 -0.04
N ALA A 49 2.13 -16.81 0.65
CA ALA A 49 2.65 -17.26 1.95
C ALA A 49 4.13 -17.66 1.85
N SER A 50 4.51 -18.43 0.82
CA SER A 50 5.90 -18.80 0.57
C SER A 50 6.79 -17.59 0.26
N ALA A 51 6.28 -16.60 -0.49
CA ALA A 51 7.04 -15.39 -0.82
C ALA A 51 7.32 -14.48 0.39
N VAL A 52 6.44 -14.53 1.40
CA VAL A 52 6.56 -13.74 2.64
C VAL A 52 7.40 -14.46 3.69
N ALA A 53 7.38 -15.80 3.76
CA ALA A 53 7.95 -16.59 4.87
C ALA A 53 9.41 -16.26 5.23
N GLY A 54 10.25 -15.88 4.26
CA GLY A 54 11.65 -15.50 4.50
C GLY A 54 11.89 -14.02 4.79
N THR A 55 10.84 -13.23 5.02
CA THR A 55 10.98 -11.78 5.20
C THR A 55 11.15 -11.46 6.68
N PRO A 56 12.29 -10.89 7.10
CA PRO A 56 12.45 -10.43 8.48
C PRO A 56 11.51 -9.25 8.77
N PRO A 57 11.26 -8.94 10.06
CA PRO A 57 10.56 -7.72 10.43
C PRO A 57 11.24 -6.49 9.81
N LEU A 58 10.43 -5.59 9.26
CA LEU A 58 10.90 -4.34 8.65
C LEU A 58 10.65 -3.18 9.60
N VAL A 59 11.65 -2.33 9.81
CA VAL A 59 11.55 -1.08 10.55
C VAL A 59 11.40 0.06 9.54
N LEU A 60 10.20 0.64 9.51
CA LEU A 60 9.84 1.73 8.61
C LEU A 60 9.47 2.98 9.40
N GLN A 61 9.72 4.13 8.80
CA GLN A 61 9.34 5.43 9.34
C GLN A 61 8.61 6.22 8.27
N LEU A 62 7.61 7.02 8.67
CA LEU A 62 6.98 7.96 7.75
C LEU A 62 7.96 9.11 7.45
N ALA A 63 8.16 9.41 6.18
CA ALA A 63 9.04 10.48 5.74
C ALA A 63 8.48 11.16 4.50
N GLY A 64 8.29 12.48 4.60
CA GLY A 64 7.65 13.26 3.55
C GLY A 64 6.16 12.93 3.37
N ALA A 65 5.51 13.73 2.54
CA ALA A 65 4.11 13.54 2.18
C ALA A 65 3.83 14.16 0.83
N GLY A 66 2.73 13.75 0.22
CA GLY A 66 2.27 14.29 -1.04
C GLY A 66 0.77 14.09 -1.23
N ARG A 67 0.32 14.37 -2.45
CA ARG A 67 -1.08 14.27 -2.82
C ARG A 67 -1.21 13.86 -4.29
N PHE A 68 -2.26 13.10 -4.58
CA PHE A 68 -2.76 12.89 -5.93
C PHE A 68 -3.91 13.85 -6.22
N GLY A 69 -4.01 14.35 -7.45
CA GLY A 69 -4.99 15.35 -7.86
C GLY A 69 -4.50 16.80 -7.74
N SER A 70 -5.41 17.77 -7.85
CA SER A 70 -5.08 19.20 -7.91
C SER A 70 -4.74 19.80 -6.54
N SER A 71 -4.01 20.93 -6.51
CA SER A 71 -3.65 21.59 -5.23
C SER A 71 -4.83 22.16 -4.48
N ARG A 72 -5.85 22.60 -5.22
CA ARG A 72 -7.06 23.18 -4.65
C ARG A 72 -8.04 22.10 -4.17
N ARG A 73 -7.98 20.90 -4.76
CA ARG A 73 -8.84 19.76 -4.44
C ARG A 73 -8.03 18.46 -4.59
N PRO A 74 -7.24 18.08 -3.57
CA PRO A 74 -6.55 16.79 -3.56
C PRO A 74 -7.58 15.66 -3.49
N ALA A 75 -7.39 14.63 -4.31
CA ALA A 75 -8.23 13.44 -4.26
C ALA A 75 -7.76 12.48 -3.15
N VAL A 76 -6.45 12.35 -2.97
CA VAL A 76 -5.82 11.47 -1.97
C VAL A 76 -4.54 12.13 -1.46
N CYS A 77 -4.34 12.14 -0.14
CA CYS A 77 -3.06 12.49 0.48
C CYS A 77 -2.32 11.21 0.88
N TRP A 78 -1.00 11.21 0.79
CA TRP A 78 -0.16 10.07 1.16
C TRP A 78 1.07 10.53 1.95
N ALA A 79 1.64 9.62 2.74
CA ALA A 79 2.91 9.80 3.44
C ALA A 79 3.96 8.89 2.81
N GLY A 80 5.18 9.40 2.63
CA GLY A 80 6.29 8.60 2.14
C GLY A 80 6.88 7.73 3.26
N LEU A 81 7.83 6.87 2.89
CA LEU A 81 8.49 5.94 3.82
C LEU A 81 10.01 6.05 3.73
N THR A 82 10.68 5.85 4.85
CA THR A 82 12.13 5.62 4.99
C THR A 82 12.38 4.43 5.92
N GLY A 83 13.65 4.08 6.15
CA GLY A 83 14.08 2.87 6.87
C GLY A 83 14.31 1.70 5.91
N ASP A 84 13.78 0.52 6.22
CA ASP A 84 13.96 -0.73 5.45
C ASP A 84 13.19 -0.77 4.11
N VAL A 85 13.11 0.35 3.39
CA VAL A 85 12.37 0.50 2.13
C VAL A 85 12.89 -0.43 1.04
N ALA A 86 14.20 -0.73 1.03
CA ALA A 86 14.77 -1.72 0.12
C ALA A 86 14.21 -3.13 0.38
N GLY A 87 14.09 -3.53 1.66
CA GLY A 87 13.48 -4.80 2.06
C GLY A 87 11.99 -4.86 1.69
N LEU A 88 11.25 -3.77 1.91
CA LEU A 88 9.85 -3.63 1.53
C LEU A 88 9.65 -3.76 0.00
N THR A 89 10.53 -3.11 -0.78
CA THR A 89 10.51 -3.16 -2.24
C THR A 89 10.83 -4.56 -2.75
N GLY A 90 11.83 -5.23 -2.15
CA GLY A 90 12.16 -6.62 -2.44
C GLY A 90 10.99 -7.57 -2.16
N LEU A 91 10.27 -7.37 -1.05
CA LEU A 91 9.05 -8.12 -0.73
C LEU A 91 7.96 -7.89 -1.79
N ALA A 92 7.68 -6.64 -2.17
CA ALA A 92 6.71 -6.33 -3.21
C ALA A 92 7.06 -7.00 -4.55
N GLY A 93 8.34 -7.03 -4.91
CA GLY A 93 8.84 -7.76 -6.10
C GLY A 93 8.58 -9.27 -6.03
N ARG A 94 8.88 -9.91 -4.89
CA ARG A 94 8.60 -11.35 -4.68
C ARG A 94 7.11 -11.66 -4.76
N LEU A 95 6.26 -10.83 -4.18
CA LEU A 95 4.80 -10.96 -4.23
C LEU A 95 4.29 -10.85 -5.67
N THR A 96 4.79 -9.87 -6.42
CA THR A 96 4.44 -9.69 -7.83
C THR A 96 4.79 -10.91 -8.67
N ALA A 97 5.99 -11.46 -8.47
CA ALA A 97 6.43 -12.66 -9.17
C ALA A 97 5.59 -13.90 -8.79
N ALA A 98 5.25 -14.06 -7.51
CA ALA A 98 4.42 -15.16 -7.01
C ALA A 98 2.99 -15.12 -7.59
N ALA A 99 2.37 -13.94 -7.61
CA ALA A 99 1.05 -13.77 -8.21
C ALA A 99 1.07 -14.04 -9.73
N GLY A 100 2.12 -13.58 -10.43
CA GLY A 100 2.29 -13.85 -11.87
C GLY A 100 2.36 -15.34 -12.21
N ARG A 101 3.05 -16.16 -11.39
CA ARG A 101 3.10 -17.62 -11.56
C ARG A 101 1.77 -18.32 -11.28
N SER A 102 0.88 -17.69 -10.54
CA SER A 102 -0.43 -18.25 -10.16
C SER A 102 -1.49 -18.06 -11.26
N GLY A 103 -1.12 -17.58 -12.45
CA GLY A 103 -2.04 -17.38 -13.57
C GLY A 103 -2.89 -16.10 -13.46
N CYS A 104 -2.63 -15.23 -12.48
CA CYS A 104 -3.27 -13.93 -12.38
C CYS A 104 -2.80 -13.04 -13.54
N ARG A 105 -3.62 -12.91 -14.60
CA ARG A 105 -3.36 -11.98 -15.69
C ARG A 105 -3.79 -10.58 -15.26
N TRP A 106 -2.83 -9.74 -14.91
CA TRP A 106 -3.05 -8.33 -14.63
C TRP A 106 -3.74 -7.67 -15.83
N ARG A 107 -4.89 -7.03 -15.61
CA ARG A 107 -5.34 -6.00 -16.55
C ARG A 107 -4.47 -4.79 -16.28
N THR A 108 -3.59 -4.43 -17.21
CA THR A 108 -2.84 -3.16 -17.16
C THR A 108 -3.84 -2.00 -17.32
N GLY A 109 -4.49 -1.62 -16.23
CA GLY A 109 -5.23 -0.37 -16.14
C GLY A 109 -4.24 0.78 -16.01
N ARG A 110 -4.02 1.48 -17.12
CA ARG A 110 -3.33 2.79 -17.29
C ARG A 110 -2.31 3.18 -16.21
N SER A 111 -1.03 3.19 -16.62
CA SER A 111 -0.08 4.27 -16.37
C SER A 111 -0.58 5.33 -15.38
N GLY A 112 -0.14 5.25 -14.13
CA GLY A 112 -0.18 6.35 -13.17
C GLY A 112 0.71 7.50 -13.67
N ARG A 113 0.20 8.23 -14.66
CA ARG A 113 0.68 9.56 -15.06
C ARG A 113 -0.47 10.50 -14.75
N THR A 114 -0.40 11.16 -13.60
CA THR A 114 -0.83 12.54 -13.31
C THR A 114 -0.57 12.88 -11.85
#